data_AF-A0A958FBX9-F1
#
_entry.id   AF-A0A958FBX9-F1
#
_cell.length_a   1.000
_cell.length_b   1.000
_cell.length_c   1.000
_cell.angle_alpha   90.00
_cell.angle_beta   90.00
_cell.angle_gamma   90.00
#
_symmetry.space_group_name_H-M   'P 1'
#
loop_
_entity.id
_entity.type
_entity.pdbx_description
1 polymer ?
#
loop_
_entity_poly.entity_id
_entity_poly.type
_entity_poly.pdbx_seq_one_letter_code
_entity_poly.pdbx_strand_id
1 'polypeptide(L)'
;WWDTVDFISSDLVGELFRRFPEQIRPTTARWMDSGNMWLQRTALIFQRRYKHQTDRELLFDYCTRCAGSKEFFIRKAIGWALREYAKTDPAAVVAFVKSHKLSPLSEREAVRRIKGEG
;
A
#
# COMPACT_ATOMS: atom_id res chain seq x y z
N TRP A 1 -0.53 9.62 -16.34
CA TRP A 1 -1.83 9.14 -15.84
C TRP A 1 -1.55 7.99 -14.86
N TRP A 2 -2.51 7.14 -14.45
CA TRP A 2 -2.25 6.10 -13.42
C TRP A 2 -1.22 5.05 -13.86
N ASP A 3 -1.16 4.77 -15.15
CA ASP A 3 -0.18 3.94 -15.84
C ASP A 3 1.26 4.43 -15.64
N THR A 4 1.50 5.73 -15.82
CA THR A 4 2.81 6.35 -15.62
C THR A 4 3.23 6.33 -14.14
N VAL A 5 2.29 6.66 -13.25
CA VAL A 5 2.55 6.74 -11.81
C VAL A 5 2.86 5.36 -11.24
N ASP A 6 2.13 4.31 -11.63
CA ASP A 6 2.34 2.97 -11.07
C ASP A 6 3.69 2.37 -11.48
N PHE A 7 4.14 2.62 -12.71
CA PHE A 7 5.48 2.26 -13.19
C PHE A 7 6.57 2.97 -12.38
N ILE A 8 6.46 4.30 -12.23
CA ILE A 8 7.44 5.09 -11.47
C ILE A 8 7.45 4.67 -9.99
N SER A 9 6.28 4.45 -9.38
CA SER A 9 6.15 4.19 -7.95
C SER A 9 6.75 2.85 -7.52
N SER A 10 6.43 1.77 -8.24
CA SER A 10 6.81 0.42 -7.80
C SER A 10 8.22 0.04 -8.24
N ASP A 11 8.67 0.57 -9.39
CA ASP A 11 9.94 0.19 -10.00
C ASP A 11 11.04 1.21 -9.69
N LEU A 12 10.82 2.50 -9.97
CA LEU A 12 11.85 3.54 -9.75
C LEU A 12 11.94 3.96 -8.28
N VAL A 13 10.82 4.37 -7.67
CA VAL A 13 10.80 4.84 -6.28
C VAL A 13 11.10 3.69 -5.31
N GLY A 14 10.53 2.51 -5.57
CA GLY A 14 10.84 1.30 -4.79
C GLY A 14 12.33 0.91 -4.85
N GLU A 15 13.00 1.05 -5.99
CA GLU A 15 14.45 0.82 -6.09
C GLU A 15 15.28 1.95 -5.44
N LEU A 16 14.89 3.21 -5.64
CA LEU A 16 15.54 4.37 -5.02
C LEU A 16 15.58 4.23 -3.50
N PHE A 17 14.44 3.89 -2.90
CA PHE A 17 14.34 3.69 -1.45
C PHE A 17 15.06 2.45 -0.94
N ARG A 18 15.29 1.42 -1.79
CA ARG A 18 16.19 0.33 -1.42
C ARG A 18 17.65 0.77 -1.32
N ARG A 19 18.06 1.78 -2.09
CA ARG A 19 19.41 2.37 -2.04
C ARG A 19 19.57 3.40 -0.93
N PHE A 20 18.50 4.11 -0.61
CA PHE A 20 18.46 5.19 0.38
C PHE A 20 17.32 4.96 1.40
N PRO A 21 17.39 3.91 2.22
CA PRO A 21 16.31 3.54 3.14
C PRO A 21 16.00 4.64 4.17
N GLU A 22 16.98 5.45 4.55
CA GLU A 22 16.82 6.60 5.45
C GLU A 22 15.88 7.67 4.87
N GLN A 23 15.71 7.71 3.55
CA GLN A 23 14.82 8.66 2.88
C GLN A 23 13.37 8.22 2.82
N ILE A 24 13.07 6.95 3.12
CA ILE A 24 11.71 6.40 3.02
C ILE A 24 10.75 7.23 3.86
N ARG A 25 10.89 7.17 5.19
CA ARG A 25 9.96 7.82 6.13
C ARG A 25 9.84 9.33 5.93
N PRO A 26 10.93 10.13 5.83
CA PRO A 26 10.77 11.58 5.66
C PRO A 26 10.11 11.94 4.32
N THR A 27 10.35 11.17 3.26
CA THR A 27 9.76 11.43 1.94
C THR A 27 8.30 11.01 1.88
N THR A 28 7.99 9.78 2.29
CA THR A 28 6.63 9.23 2.19
C THR A 28 5.69 9.88 3.20
N ALA A 29 6.16 10.31 4.37
CA ALA A 29 5.35 11.09 5.31
C ALA A 29 4.89 12.41 4.67
N ARG A 30 5.83 13.16 4.07
CA ARG A 30 5.50 14.39 3.33
C ARG A 30 4.52 14.14 2.18
N TRP A 31 4.66 13.04 1.45
CA TRP A 31 3.73 12.67 0.39
C TRP A 31 2.33 12.40 0.93
N MET A 32 2.23 11.72 2.06
CA MET A 32 0.95 11.47 2.72
C MET A 32 0.26 12.77 3.16
N ASP A 33 1.03 13.75 3.62
CA ASP A 33 0.52 15.06 4.09
C ASP A 33 0.27 16.08 2.97
N SER A 34 0.67 15.77 1.73
CA SER A 34 0.64 16.73 0.62
C SER A 34 -0.75 17.09 0.10
N GLY A 35 -1.80 16.34 0.47
CA GLY A 35 -3.13 16.44 -0.13
C GLY A 35 -3.21 15.98 -1.59
N ASN A 36 -2.08 15.60 -2.20
CA ASN A 36 -2.03 15.13 -3.57
C ASN A 36 -2.24 13.60 -3.62
N MET A 37 -3.35 13.17 -4.23
CA MET A 37 -3.71 11.75 -4.29
C MET A 37 -2.67 10.88 -5.01
N TRP A 38 -1.89 11.44 -5.95
CA TRP A 38 -0.88 10.67 -6.67
C TRP A 38 0.35 10.41 -5.80
N LEU A 39 0.78 11.40 -5.00
CA LEU A 39 1.85 11.22 -4.04
C LEU A 39 1.46 10.24 -2.92
N GLN A 40 0.23 10.37 -2.42
CA GLN A 40 -0.35 9.39 -1.46
C GLN A 40 -0.42 7.98 -2.06
N ARG A 41 -0.85 7.85 -3.33
CA ARG A 41 -0.85 6.57 -4.03
C ARG A 41 0.55 5.99 -4.13
N THR A 42 1.56 6.77 -4.50
CA THR A 42 2.96 6.34 -4.53
C THR A 42 3.41 5.82 -3.17
N ALA A 43 3.14 6.57 -2.09
CA ALA A 43 3.46 6.18 -0.73
C ALA A 43 2.79 4.86 -0.30
N LEU A 44 1.57 4.58 -0.78
CA LEU A 44 0.88 3.31 -0.52
C LEU A 44 1.48 2.12 -1.28
N ILE A 45 2.04 2.32 -2.48
CA ILE A 45 2.37 1.22 -3.40
C ILE A 45 3.86 0.99 -3.66
N PHE A 46 4.76 1.86 -3.19
CA PHE A 46 6.20 1.73 -3.50
C PHE A 46 6.81 0.42 -2.99
N GLN A 47 6.31 -0.12 -1.88
CA GLN A 47 6.80 -1.37 -1.27
C GLN A 47 6.32 -2.65 -1.97
N ARG A 48 5.47 -2.56 -3.00
CA ARG A 48 4.80 -3.74 -3.59
C ARG A 48 5.75 -4.86 -4.02
N ARG A 49 6.99 -4.55 -4.41
CA ARG A 49 7.96 -5.59 -4.82
C ARG A 49 8.87 -6.08 -3.69
N TYR A 50 8.73 -5.57 -2.47
CA TYR A 50 9.68 -5.83 -1.38
C TYR A 50 9.52 -7.21 -0.74
N LYS A 51 8.33 -7.84 -0.85
CA LYS A 51 8.05 -9.17 -0.28
C LYS A 51 8.41 -9.20 1.21
N HIS A 52 9.36 -10.06 1.62
CA HIS A 52 9.84 -10.17 3.00
C HIS A 52 10.56 -8.92 3.52
N GLN A 53 10.99 -8.00 2.64
CA GLN A 53 11.60 -6.72 3.02
C GLN A 53 10.57 -5.61 3.24
N THR A 54 9.27 -5.89 3.11
CA THR A 54 8.21 -4.90 3.32
C THR A 54 8.21 -4.44 4.77
N ASP A 55 8.32 -3.14 5.01
CA ASP A 55 8.01 -2.55 6.31
C ASP A 55 6.49 -2.58 6.50
N ARG A 56 6.03 -3.63 7.20
CA ARG A 56 4.61 -3.90 7.42
C ARG A 56 3.95 -2.81 8.26
N GLU A 57 4.68 -2.23 9.22
CA GLU A 57 4.14 -1.22 10.12
C GLU A 57 3.86 0.06 9.34
N LEU A 58 4.80 0.46 8.48
CA LEU A 58 4.63 1.59 7.58
C LEU A 58 3.50 1.37 6.56
N LEU A 59 3.41 0.16 5.99
CA LEU A 59 2.34 -0.19 5.06
C LEU A 59 0.95 -0.07 5.71
N PHE A 60 0.78 -0.65 6.90
CA PHE A 60 -0.48 -0.64 7.61
C PHE A 60 -0.83 0.77 8.12
N ASP A 61 0.14 1.54 8.62
CA ASP A 61 -0.07 2.94 8.99
C ASP A 61 -0.65 3.75 7.82
N TYR A 62 -0.03 3.67 6.64
CA TYR A 62 -0.52 4.43 5.48
C TYR A 62 -1.87 3.95 4.97
N CYS A 63 -2.15 2.64 5.02
CA CYS A 63 -3.47 2.13 4.73
C CYS A 63 -4.53 2.69 5.68
N THR A 64 -4.23 2.75 6.98
CA THR A 64 -5.12 3.32 8.01
C THR A 64 -5.36 4.80 7.80
N ARG A 65 -4.30 5.58 7.56
CA ARG A 65 -4.40 7.03 7.27
C ARG A 65 -5.27 7.32 6.05
N CYS A 66 -5.24 6.46 5.04
CA CYS A 66 -6.04 6.60 3.81
C CYS A 66 -7.38 5.84 3.84
N ALA A 67 -7.73 5.14 4.92
CA ALA A 67 -8.90 4.25 4.97
C ALA A 67 -10.22 4.98 4.68
N GLY A 68 -10.35 6.23 5.14
CA GLY A 68 -11.52 7.07 4.92
C GLY A 68 -11.61 7.74 3.55
N SER A 69 -10.60 7.58 2.68
CA SER A 69 -10.57 8.26 1.38
C SER A 69 -11.74 7.85 0.49
N LYS A 70 -12.32 8.82 -0.21
CA LYS A 70 -13.35 8.59 -1.24
C LYS A 70 -12.75 8.39 -2.64
N GLU A 71 -11.47 8.70 -2.81
CA GLU A 71 -10.78 8.62 -4.08
C GLU A 71 -10.63 7.17 -4.55
N PHE A 72 -11.12 6.90 -5.76
CA PHE A 72 -11.09 5.56 -6.36
C PHE A 72 -9.66 5.00 -6.44
N PHE A 73 -8.69 5.83 -6.86
CA PHE A 73 -7.30 5.42 -7.01
C PHE A 73 -6.62 5.15 -5.66
N ILE A 74 -6.98 5.87 -4.59
CA ILE A 74 -6.46 5.58 -3.24
C ILE A 74 -7.03 4.26 -2.73
N ARG A 75 -8.35 4.04 -2.87
CA ARG A 75 -9.00 2.78 -2.46
C ARG A 75 -8.40 1.57 -3.16
N LYS A 76 -8.11 1.69 -4.47
CA LYS A 76 -7.40 0.65 -5.24
C LYS A 76 -5.95 0.47 -4.79
N ALA A 77 -5.24 1.55 -4.46
CA ALA A 77 -3.87 1.49 -3.98
C ALA A 77 -3.77 0.68 -2.68
N ILE A 78 -4.64 0.97 -1.70
CA ILE A 78 -4.74 0.22 -0.43
C ILE A 78 -4.95 -1.28 -0.72
N GLY A 79 -5.98 -1.61 -1.50
CA GLY A 79 -6.28 -3.01 -1.82
C GLY A 79 -5.14 -3.73 -2.55
N TRP A 80 -4.40 -3.04 -3.43
CA TRP A 80 -3.27 -3.61 -4.14
C TRP A 80 -2.03 -3.79 -3.27
N ALA A 81 -1.73 -2.83 -2.40
CA ALA A 81 -0.61 -2.93 -1.48
C ALA A 81 -0.80 -4.09 -0.50
N LEU A 82 -2.00 -4.19 0.10
CA LEU A 82 -2.37 -5.30 0.97
C LEU A 82 -2.39 -6.65 0.23
N ARG A 83 -3.00 -6.72 -0.96
CA ARG A 83 -3.02 -7.98 -1.75
C ARG A 83 -1.62 -8.45 -2.11
N GLU A 84 -0.73 -7.52 -2.42
CA GLU A 84 0.63 -7.87 -2.78
C GLU A 84 1.40 -8.38 -1.56
N TYR A 85 1.27 -7.71 -0.41
CA TYR A 85 1.86 -8.15 0.84
C TYR A 85 1.27 -9.48 1.35
N ALA A 86 -0.01 -9.76 1.07
CA ALA A 86 -0.65 -11.04 1.42
C ALA A 86 -0.01 -12.26 0.74
N LYS A 87 0.78 -12.08 -0.33
CA LYS A 87 1.58 -13.17 -0.90
C LYS A 87 2.74 -13.59 0.00
N THR A 88 3.13 -12.73 0.93
CA THR A 88 4.21 -12.93 1.90
C THR A 88 3.65 -13.28 3.28
N ASP A 89 2.69 -12.51 3.77
CA ASP A 89 2.03 -12.75 5.06
C ASP A 89 0.50 -12.57 4.94
N PRO A 90 -0.22 -13.61 4.49
CA PRO A 90 -1.67 -13.53 4.34
C PRO A 90 -2.40 -13.37 5.69
N ALA A 91 -1.88 -13.96 6.76
CA ALA A 91 -2.49 -13.90 8.08
C ALA A 91 -2.49 -12.47 8.65
N ALA A 92 -1.38 -11.75 8.51
CA ALA A 92 -1.30 -10.35 8.91
C ALA A 92 -2.27 -9.46 8.13
N VAL A 93 -2.42 -9.68 6.82
CA VAL A 93 -3.37 -8.91 6.00
C VAL A 93 -4.82 -9.20 6.39
N VAL A 94 -5.18 -10.47 6.65
CA VAL A 94 -6.51 -10.82 7.13
C VAL A 94 -6.80 -10.17 8.49
N ALA A 95 -5.85 -10.22 9.43
CA ALA A 95 -6.00 -9.58 10.74
C ALA A 95 -6.15 -8.06 10.62
N PHE A 96 -5.35 -7.42 9.75
CA PHE A 96 -5.45 -5.98 9.48
C PHE A 96 -6.83 -5.61 8.90
N VAL A 97 -7.30 -6.31 7.87
CA VAL A 97 -8.61 -6.05 7.24
C VAL A 97 -9.76 -6.27 8.22
N LYS A 98 -9.69 -7.28 9.11
CA LYS A 98 -10.72 -7.50 10.13
C LYS A 98 -10.74 -6.45 11.23
N SER A 99 -9.61 -5.82 11.53
CA SER A 99 -9.48 -4.83 12.62
C SER A 99 -9.71 -3.39 12.17
N HIS A 100 -9.72 -3.11 10.87
CA HIS A 100 -9.82 -1.75 10.32
C HIS A 100 -11.02 -1.63 9.38
N LYS A 101 -11.76 -0.52 9.50
CA LYS A 101 -12.86 -0.21 8.58
C LYS A 101 -12.29 0.37 7.29
N LEU A 102 -12.17 -0.46 6.26
CA LEU A 102 -11.73 -0.04 4.93
C LEU A 102 -12.94 0.17 4.00
N SER A 103 -12.69 0.67 2.79
CA SER A 103 -13.75 0.70 1.77
C SER A 103 -14.05 -0.72 1.27
N PRO A 104 -15.30 -1.06 0.89
CA PRO A 104 -15.63 -2.38 0.36
C PRO A 104 -14.77 -2.80 -0.85
N LEU A 105 -14.34 -1.81 -1.65
CA LEU A 105 -13.42 -2.04 -2.77
C LEU A 105 -12.03 -2.46 -2.28
N SER A 106 -11.50 -1.79 -1.27
CA SER A 106 -10.17 -2.08 -0.71
C SER A 106 -10.14 -3.45 -0.04
N GLU A 107 -11.16 -3.79 0.75
CA GLU A 107 -11.28 -5.09 1.43
C GLU A 107 -11.31 -6.23 0.42
N ARG A 108 -12.24 -6.15 -0.55
CA ARG A 108 -12.39 -7.16 -1.60
C ARG A 108 -11.11 -7.34 -2.40
N GLU A 109 -10.41 -6.25 -2.73
CA GLU A 109 -9.15 -6.33 -3.46
C GLU A 109 -8.02 -6.94 -2.62
N ALA A 110 -7.94 -6.59 -1.33
CA ALA A 110 -6.90 -7.07 -0.41
C ALA A 110 -6.94 -8.59 -0.25
N VAL A 111 -8.12 -9.17 -0.05
CA VAL A 111 -8.28 -10.61 0.25
C VAL A 111 -8.49 -11.48 -0.99
N ARG A 112 -8.60 -10.89 -2.19
CA ARG A 112 -9.00 -11.57 -3.44
C ARG A 112 -8.26 -12.88 -3.77
N ARG A 113 -7.01 -13.01 -3.32
CA ARG A 113 -6.12 -14.15 -3.64
C ARG A 113 -5.69 -14.95 -2.42
N ILE A 114 -6.22 -14.63 -1.24
CA ILE A 114 -6.00 -15.43 -0.05
C ILE A 114 -6.94 -16.62 -0.21
N LYS A 115 -6.38 -17.81 -0.46
CA LYS A 115 -7.18 -19.03 -0.52
C LYS A 115 -7.82 -19.23 0.85
N GLY A 116 -9.15 -19.35 0.90
CA GLY A 116 -9.82 -19.79 2.11
C GLY A 116 -9.36 -21.19 2.45
N GLU A 117 -9.04 -21.44 3.71
CA GLU A 117 -9.26 -22.76 4.27
C GLU A 117 -10.77 -22.94 4.39
N GLY A 118 -11.38 -23.64 3.42
CA GLY A 118 -12.80 -24.04 3.45
C GLY A 118 -13.77 -23.00 2.92
#